data_AF-A0A1G7RWL0-F1
#
_entry.id   AF-A0A1G7RWL0-F1
#
_cell.length_a   1.000
_cell.length_b   1.000
_cell.length_c   1.000
_cell.angle_alpha   90.00
_cell.angle_beta   90.00
_cell.angle_gamma   90.00
#
_symmetry.space_group_name_H-M   'P 1'
#
loop_
_entity.id
_entity.type
_entity.pdbx_description
1 polymer ?
#
loop_
_entity_poly.entity_id
_entity_poly.type
_entity_poly.pdbx_seq_one_letter_code
_entity_poly.pdbx_strand_id
1 'polypeptide(L)'
;MRKLFSLIVMMATMTTSYAQKQLVLYYSETGTTKTVAQELQKQLGADIEEIEAVVPYSGNFQETIQRGQREMQSGEMPAIKPLKKKIANYDIIFLGYPIWFGTYANPIITLVKEQDFAGKTIVPFCTFGSGGLNTSSDALKKALPKATIAKGYGVRTARVNAAAKELDRFLKENGYKKGSVEKLPDYSAQQPVTDAERQIFDAACSSYQFPLGTPQTVGKRQTPDGTDYKFTVASRGMNGGGETTSIIYVTVGKDTKPEFTEVVR
;
A
#
# COMPACT_ATOMS: atom_id res chain seq x y z
N MET A 1 13.99 5.55 71.53
CA MET A 1 13.91 4.61 70.38
C MET A 1 12.65 4.94 69.57
N ARG A 2 12.80 5.74 68.50
CA ARG A 2 11.73 6.10 67.55
C ARG A 2 11.96 5.29 66.28
N LYS A 3 11.05 4.38 65.93
CA LYS A 3 11.05 3.71 64.62
C LYS A 3 10.16 4.50 63.67
N LEU A 4 10.80 5.09 62.66
CA LEU A 4 10.19 5.87 61.59
C LEU A 4 9.57 4.90 60.58
N PHE A 5 8.25 4.99 60.35
CA PHE A 5 7.60 4.32 59.22
C PHE A 5 7.82 5.18 57.97
N SER A 6 8.58 4.66 57.00
CA SER A 6 8.72 5.28 55.69
C SER A 6 7.61 4.76 54.79
N LEU A 7 6.62 5.61 54.52
CA LEU A 7 5.52 5.36 53.58
C LEU A 7 6.07 5.55 52.15
N ILE A 8 6.31 4.45 51.44
CA ILE A 8 6.60 4.48 50.00
C ILE A 8 5.26 4.66 49.28
N VAL A 9 4.99 5.88 48.80
CA VAL A 9 3.90 6.15 47.86
C VAL A 9 4.36 5.68 46.48
N MET A 10 3.92 4.49 46.09
CA MET A 10 4.10 3.98 44.73
C MET A 10 3.10 4.73 43.83
N MET A 11 3.56 5.78 43.16
CA MET A 11 2.81 6.41 42.07
C MET A 11 2.68 5.40 40.93
N ALA A 12 1.53 4.73 40.84
CA ALA A 12 1.14 4.03 39.63
C ALA A 12 0.99 5.09 38.53
N THR A 13 1.91 5.09 37.56
CA THR A 13 1.73 5.84 36.33
C THR A 13 0.48 5.30 35.64
N MET A 14 -0.62 6.06 35.71
CA MET A 14 -1.76 5.84 34.83
C MET A 14 -1.27 6.08 33.40
N THR A 15 -0.90 5.02 32.69
CA THR A 15 -0.88 5.04 31.24
C THR A 15 -2.33 5.09 30.78
N THR A 16 -2.86 6.29 30.65
CA THR A 16 -4.07 6.50 29.86
C THR A 16 -3.71 6.05 28.45
N SER A 17 -4.17 4.86 28.06
CA SER A 17 -4.11 4.40 26.67
C SER A 17 -5.02 5.32 25.85
N TYR A 18 -4.51 6.47 25.43
CA TYR A 18 -5.17 7.25 24.40
C TYR A 18 -5.21 6.38 23.15
N ALA A 19 -6.42 5.99 22.74
CA ALA A 19 -6.62 5.33 21.45
C ALA A 19 -5.97 6.23 20.39
N GLN A 20 -4.96 5.69 19.68
CA GLN A 20 -4.19 6.42 18.69
C GLN A 20 -5.15 7.06 17.70
N LYS A 21 -5.07 8.38 17.51
CA LYS A 21 -6.00 9.10 16.64
C LYS A 21 -5.58 8.92 15.19
N GLN A 22 -6.50 8.49 14.34
CA GLN A 22 -6.21 8.04 12.98
C GLN A 22 -6.83 8.97 11.94
N LEU A 23 -6.07 9.25 10.88
CA LEU A 23 -6.53 9.98 9.69
C LEU A 23 -6.27 9.15 8.43
N VAL A 24 -7.30 8.95 7.61
CA VAL A 24 -7.19 8.49 6.24
C VAL A 24 -7.05 9.72 5.33
N LEU A 25 -5.83 9.98 4.87
CA LEU A 25 -5.50 11.11 4.00
C LEU A 25 -5.15 10.56 2.63
N TYR A 26 -5.82 10.98 1.55
CA TYR A 26 -5.62 10.33 0.26
C TYR A 26 -5.75 11.28 -0.93
N TYR A 27 -5.00 11.00 -2.00
CA TYR A 27 -5.24 11.58 -3.33
C TYR A 27 -5.90 10.54 -4.23
N SER A 28 -6.87 10.95 -5.05
CA SER A 28 -7.55 10.08 -6.00
C SER A 28 -7.93 10.84 -7.26
N GLU A 29 -7.39 10.45 -8.41
CA GLU A 29 -7.70 11.09 -9.69
C GLU A 29 -9.01 10.55 -10.31
N THR A 30 -9.14 9.23 -10.42
CA THR A 30 -10.28 8.54 -11.07
C THR A 30 -11.20 7.81 -10.10
N GLY A 31 -11.00 7.97 -8.79
CA GLY A 31 -11.88 7.43 -7.75
C GLY A 31 -11.48 6.06 -7.18
N THR A 32 -10.54 5.32 -7.78
CA THR A 32 -10.15 3.99 -7.25
C THR A 32 -9.52 4.09 -5.86
N THR A 33 -8.58 5.01 -5.64
CA THR A 33 -7.98 5.23 -4.32
C THR A 33 -9.02 5.70 -3.31
N LYS A 34 -9.98 6.52 -3.75
CA LYS A 34 -11.12 6.97 -2.94
C LYS A 34 -11.95 5.80 -2.42
N THR A 35 -12.23 4.81 -3.26
CA THR A 35 -12.93 3.58 -2.84
C THR A 35 -12.20 2.87 -1.70
N VAL A 36 -10.88 2.72 -1.81
CA VAL A 36 -10.05 2.09 -0.76
C VAL A 36 -10.02 2.95 0.52
N ALA A 37 -9.92 4.28 0.38
CA ALA A 37 -9.91 5.22 1.49
C ALA A 37 -11.24 5.19 2.27
N GLN A 38 -12.37 5.16 1.57
CA GLN A 38 -13.70 5.05 2.18
C GLN A 38 -13.89 3.72 2.91
N GLU A 39 -13.34 2.63 2.38
CA GLU A 39 -13.38 1.34 3.07
C GLU A 39 -12.53 1.35 4.34
N LEU A 40 -11.32 1.94 4.32
CA LEU A 40 -10.53 2.18 5.53
C LEU A 40 -11.30 3.01 6.57
N GLN A 41 -11.90 4.12 6.15
CA GLN A 41 -12.72 4.97 7.02
C GLN A 41 -13.84 4.16 7.68
N LYS A 42 -14.60 3.40 6.88
CA LYS A 42 -15.70 2.56 7.35
C LYS A 42 -15.25 1.52 8.38
N GLN A 43 -14.10 0.89 8.17
CA GLN A 43 -13.62 -0.18 9.04
C GLN A 43 -12.97 0.33 10.34
N LEU A 44 -12.40 1.53 10.33
CA LEU A 44 -11.66 2.10 11.45
C LEU A 44 -12.47 3.14 12.24
N GLY A 45 -13.53 3.72 11.64
CA GLY A 45 -14.18 4.91 12.17
C GLY A 45 -13.25 6.12 12.19
N ALA A 46 -12.21 6.11 11.36
CA ALA A 46 -11.20 7.16 11.31
C ALA A 46 -11.73 8.42 10.62
N ASP A 47 -11.08 9.55 10.91
CA ASP A 47 -11.24 10.76 10.12
C ASP A 47 -10.77 10.51 8.68
N ILE A 48 -11.42 11.13 7.68
CA ILE A 48 -11.02 11.02 6.26
C ILE A 48 -10.87 12.41 5.63
N GLU A 49 -9.84 12.61 4.81
CA GLU A 49 -9.66 13.81 4.00
C GLU A 49 -9.07 13.49 2.63
N GLU A 50 -9.64 14.09 1.60
CA GLU A 50 -9.14 14.03 0.22
C GLU A 50 -8.17 15.19 -0.02
N ILE A 51 -7.00 14.86 -0.58
CA ILE A 51 -6.02 15.82 -1.08
C ILE A 51 -6.50 16.25 -2.46
N GLU A 52 -6.60 17.55 -2.68
CA GLU A 52 -7.05 18.10 -3.95
C GLU A 52 -5.94 18.96 -4.56
N ALA A 53 -5.60 18.74 -5.83
CA ALA A 53 -4.77 19.69 -6.57
C ALA A 53 -5.55 21.00 -6.79
N VAL A 54 -4.87 22.15 -6.68
CA VAL A 54 -5.48 23.46 -6.96
C VAL A 54 -5.97 23.52 -8.40
N VAL A 55 -5.16 23.01 -9.33
CA VAL A 55 -5.55 22.76 -10.73
C VAL A 55 -5.79 21.26 -10.89
N PRO A 56 -7.06 20.79 -10.98
CA PRO A 56 -7.38 19.38 -11.10
C PRO A 56 -6.78 18.72 -12.35
N TYR A 57 -6.55 17.41 -12.30
CA TYR A 57 -6.23 16.61 -13.49
C TYR A 57 -7.55 16.27 -14.20
N SER A 58 -8.09 17.24 -14.94
CA SER A 58 -9.41 17.13 -15.60
C SER A 58 -9.34 16.61 -17.04
N GLY A 59 -8.16 16.25 -17.52
CA GLY A 59 -7.94 15.75 -18.86
C GLY A 59 -8.25 14.25 -19.00
N ASN A 60 -8.14 13.74 -20.21
CA ASN A 60 -8.13 12.30 -20.45
C ASN A 60 -6.81 11.66 -19.98
N PHE A 61 -6.74 10.34 -20.01
CA PHE A 61 -5.57 9.58 -19.55
C PHE A 61 -4.23 10.05 -20.16
N GLN A 62 -4.19 10.37 -21.46
CA GLN A 62 -2.96 10.83 -22.12
C GLN A 62 -2.57 12.24 -21.66
N GLU A 63 -3.54 13.13 -21.47
CA GLU A 63 -3.28 14.48 -20.96
C GLU A 63 -2.76 14.44 -19.52
N THR A 64 -3.29 13.53 -18.68
CA THR A 64 -2.77 13.28 -17.32
C THR A 64 -1.33 12.77 -17.37
N ILE A 65 -0.99 11.85 -18.28
CA ILE A 65 0.40 11.39 -18.48
C ILE A 65 1.31 12.56 -18.86
N GLN A 66 0.94 13.33 -19.88
CA GLN A 66 1.76 14.44 -20.39
C GLN A 66 2.00 15.51 -19.33
N ARG A 67 0.95 15.86 -18.58
CA ARG A 67 1.08 16.80 -17.45
C ARG A 67 1.99 16.23 -16.36
N GLY A 68 1.74 14.99 -15.93
CA GLY A 68 2.51 14.36 -14.86
C GLY A 68 4.01 14.24 -15.20
N GLN A 69 4.35 13.90 -16.44
CA GLN A 69 5.74 13.86 -16.92
C GLN A 69 6.38 15.25 -16.92
N ARG A 70 5.66 16.27 -17.40
CA ARG A 70 6.16 17.65 -17.42
C ARG A 70 6.48 18.15 -16.01
N GLU A 71 5.57 17.94 -15.07
CA GLU A 71 5.76 18.29 -13.65
C GLU A 71 6.99 17.59 -13.06
N MET A 72 7.17 16.29 -13.33
CA MET A 72 8.36 15.55 -12.88
C MET A 72 9.67 16.05 -13.51
N GLN A 73 9.66 16.42 -14.79
CA GLN A 73 10.83 16.91 -15.51
C GLN A 73 11.24 18.32 -15.10
N SER A 74 10.27 19.22 -14.88
CA SER A 74 10.56 20.58 -14.41
C SER A 74 10.84 20.65 -12.91
N GLY A 75 10.37 19.67 -12.13
CA GLY A 75 10.38 19.70 -10.67
C GLY A 75 9.26 20.55 -10.07
N GLU A 76 8.41 21.16 -10.90
CA GLU A 76 7.27 21.98 -10.50
C GLU A 76 6.06 21.08 -10.23
N MET A 77 5.93 20.67 -8.97
CA MET A 77 4.81 19.84 -8.53
C MET A 77 3.50 20.65 -8.46
N PRO A 78 2.32 20.02 -8.66
CA PRO A 78 1.06 20.73 -8.55
C PRO A 78 0.84 21.24 -7.12
N ALA A 79 0.45 22.50 -6.98
CA ALA A 79 -0.03 23.01 -5.70
C ALA A 79 -1.27 22.22 -5.23
N ILE A 80 -1.37 21.98 -3.92
CA ILE A 80 -2.54 21.33 -3.32
C ILE A 80 -3.37 22.36 -2.54
N LYS A 81 -4.69 22.12 -2.44
CA LYS A 81 -5.54 22.91 -1.57
C LYS A 81 -5.13 22.68 -0.11
N PRO A 82 -5.26 23.69 0.77
CA PRO A 82 -4.95 23.53 2.19
C PRO A 82 -5.77 22.41 2.82
N LEU A 83 -5.12 21.61 3.66
CA LEU A 83 -5.81 20.60 4.46
C LEU A 83 -6.73 21.27 5.49
N LYS A 84 -7.95 20.74 5.61
CA LYS A 84 -8.93 21.10 6.62
C LYS A 84 -8.56 20.46 7.97
N LYS A 85 -8.00 19.25 7.97
CA LYS A 85 -7.51 18.57 9.18
C LYS A 85 -6.04 18.89 9.42
N LYS A 86 -5.70 19.14 10.68
CA LYS A 86 -4.32 19.37 11.11
C LYS A 86 -3.64 18.04 11.40
N ILE A 87 -2.60 17.69 10.62
CA ILE A 87 -1.83 16.43 10.79
C ILE A 87 -1.30 16.27 12.23
N ALA A 88 -0.94 17.37 12.89
CA ALA A 88 -0.48 17.36 14.28
C ALA A 88 -1.45 16.68 15.26
N ASN A 89 -2.76 16.69 14.98
CA ASN A 89 -3.81 16.12 15.83
C ASN A 89 -3.93 14.59 15.75
N TYR A 90 -3.16 13.94 14.88
CA TYR A 90 -3.23 12.51 14.61
C TYR A 90 -1.91 11.84 14.93
N ASP A 91 -1.96 10.58 15.31
CA ASP A 91 -0.77 9.76 15.57
C ASP A 91 -0.45 8.87 14.37
N ILE A 92 -1.50 8.36 13.71
CA ILE A 92 -1.43 7.46 12.57
C ILE A 92 -2.10 8.11 11.36
N ILE A 93 -1.36 8.18 10.25
CA ILE A 93 -1.87 8.65 8.96
C ILE A 93 -1.87 7.46 7.99
N PHE A 94 -3.05 7.01 7.58
CA PHE A 94 -3.20 6.13 6.43
C PHE A 94 -3.10 7.01 5.17
N LEU A 95 -1.97 6.97 4.48
CA LEU A 95 -1.68 7.84 3.35
C LEU A 95 -1.94 7.13 2.01
N GLY A 96 -2.97 7.56 1.31
CA GLY A 96 -3.50 6.92 0.10
C GLY A 96 -3.11 7.60 -1.20
N TYR A 97 -2.70 6.83 -2.21
CA TYR A 97 -2.40 7.40 -3.53
C TYR A 97 -2.44 6.38 -4.68
N PRO A 98 -2.76 6.81 -5.92
CA PRO A 98 -2.47 6.00 -7.09
C PRO A 98 -0.96 5.96 -7.34
N ILE A 99 -0.48 4.86 -7.92
CA ILE A 99 0.91 4.75 -8.41
C ILE A 99 1.01 5.39 -9.79
N TRP A 100 1.82 6.43 -9.90
CA TRP A 100 2.19 7.11 -11.15
C TRP A 100 3.70 7.01 -11.37
N PHE A 101 4.11 6.64 -12.58
CA PHE A 101 5.53 6.51 -12.97
C PHE A 101 6.38 5.68 -11.98
N GLY A 102 5.78 4.67 -11.35
CA GLY A 102 6.46 3.75 -10.43
C GLY A 102 6.51 4.20 -8.96
N THR A 103 5.93 5.36 -8.60
CA THR A 103 5.86 5.85 -7.23
C THR A 103 4.52 6.54 -6.93
N TYR A 104 4.36 7.17 -5.76
CA TYR A 104 3.16 7.94 -5.41
C TYR A 104 2.94 9.15 -6.34
N ALA A 105 1.67 9.46 -6.62
CA ALA A 105 1.27 10.54 -7.52
C ALA A 105 1.79 11.94 -7.12
N ASN A 106 1.93 12.82 -8.10
CA ASN A 106 2.56 14.14 -7.95
C ASN A 106 1.96 15.02 -6.82
N PRO A 107 0.63 15.05 -6.58
CA PRO A 107 0.08 15.79 -5.44
C PRO A 107 0.59 15.33 -4.06
N ILE A 108 0.99 14.06 -3.93
CA ILE A 108 1.61 13.54 -2.71
C ILE A 108 3.03 14.09 -2.53
N ILE A 109 3.77 14.33 -3.63
CA ILE A 109 5.09 14.96 -3.57
C ILE A 109 4.98 16.36 -2.94
N THR A 110 3.95 17.14 -3.32
CA THR A 110 3.66 18.43 -2.70
C THR A 110 3.31 18.27 -1.23
N LEU A 111 2.39 17.36 -0.90
CA LEU A 111 1.99 17.09 0.49
C LEU A 111 3.18 16.81 1.41
N VAL A 112 4.07 15.87 1.02
CA VAL A 112 5.20 15.47 1.87
C VAL A 112 6.26 16.56 2.02
N LYS A 113 6.28 17.55 1.12
CA LYS A 113 7.15 18.74 1.21
C LYS A 113 6.56 19.83 2.09
N GLU A 114 5.25 20.00 2.08
CA GLU A 114 4.57 21.12 2.75
C GLU A 114 4.10 20.82 4.17
N GLN A 115 3.91 19.54 4.51
CA GLN A 115 3.36 19.13 5.81
C GLN A 115 4.41 18.47 6.70
N ASP A 116 4.32 18.71 8.01
CA ASP A 116 5.18 18.07 9.00
C ASP A 116 4.57 16.74 9.49
N PHE A 117 5.27 15.64 9.20
CA PHE A 117 4.94 14.29 9.64
C PHE A 117 5.89 13.77 10.74
N ALA A 118 6.72 14.63 11.35
CA ALA A 118 7.65 14.20 12.39
C ALA A 118 6.93 13.51 13.56
N GLY A 119 7.45 12.36 13.98
CA GLY A 119 6.90 11.55 15.06
C GLY A 119 5.59 10.83 14.72
N LYS A 120 5.07 10.95 13.48
CA LYS A 120 3.85 10.26 13.05
C LYS A 120 4.15 8.87 12.53
N THR A 121 3.18 7.97 12.63
CA THR A 121 3.18 6.69 11.90
C THR A 121 2.43 6.85 10.59
N ILE A 122 3.10 6.63 9.47
CA ILE A 122 2.50 6.64 8.15
C ILE A 122 2.27 5.20 7.70
N VAL A 123 1.03 4.86 7.43
CA VAL A 123 0.61 3.57 6.86
C VAL A 123 0.25 3.82 5.40
N PRO A 124 1.18 3.63 4.45
CA PRO A 124 0.89 3.90 3.05
C PRO A 124 -0.15 2.91 2.51
N PHE A 125 -1.06 3.39 1.68
CA PHE A 125 -1.84 2.51 0.83
C PHE A 125 -1.88 3.01 -0.60
N CYS A 126 -1.88 2.09 -1.57
CA CYS A 126 -1.86 2.48 -2.96
C CYS A 126 -2.74 1.64 -3.85
N THR A 127 -3.27 2.27 -4.90
CA THR A 127 -3.91 1.59 -6.02
C THR A 127 -3.02 1.65 -7.24
N PHE A 128 -2.93 0.56 -8.01
CA PHE A 128 -2.02 0.54 -9.14
C PHE A 128 -2.50 -0.31 -10.32
N GLY A 129 -2.27 0.18 -11.54
CA GLY A 129 -2.34 -0.65 -12.75
C GLY A 129 -1.07 -1.50 -12.90
N SER A 130 0.08 -0.87 -12.65
CA SER A 130 1.44 -1.43 -12.68
C SER A 130 2.33 -0.79 -11.61
N GLY A 131 3.52 -1.37 -11.38
CA GLY A 131 4.34 -1.02 -10.23
C GLY A 131 3.80 -1.69 -8.96
N GLY A 132 3.81 -0.98 -7.85
CA GLY A 132 3.31 -1.49 -6.57
C GLY A 132 3.74 -0.63 -5.39
N LEU A 133 3.45 -1.12 -4.20
CA LEU A 133 3.66 -0.37 -2.96
C LEU A 133 5.14 -0.17 -2.61
N ASN A 134 6.00 -1.16 -2.87
CA ASN A 134 7.38 -1.22 -2.34
C ASN A 134 8.20 0.01 -2.72
N THR A 135 8.32 0.32 -4.02
CA THR A 135 9.06 1.50 -4.51
C THR A 135 8.52 2.81 -3.93
N SER A 136 7.19 2.97 -3.88
CA SER A 136 6.57 4.17 -3.31
C SER A 136 6.80 4.30 -1.81
N SER A 137 6.81 3.19 -1.07
CA SER A 137 7.07 3.17 0.37
C SER A 137 8.52 3.52 0.68
N ASP A 138 9.47 3.05 -0.13
CA ASP A 138 10.88 3.42 0.02
C ASP A 138 11.11 4.90 -0.34
N ALA A 139 10.39 5.43 -1.32
CA ALA A 139 10.39 6.86 -1.60
C ALA A 139 9.83 7.67 -0.42
N LEU A 140 8.76 7.21 0.24
CA LEU A 140 8.22 7.85 1.45
C LEU A 140 9.22 7.81 2.61
N LYS A 141 9.91 6.69 2.83
CA LYS A 141 10.95 6.59 3.88
C LYS A 141 12.05 7.63 3.68
N LYS A 142 12.47 7.84 2.43
CA LYS A 142 13.47 8.87 2.07
C LYS A 142 12.93 10.29 2.26
N ALA A 143 11.68 10.54 1.87
CA ALA A 143 11.06 11.86 1.95
C ALA A 143 10.70 12.27 3.38
N LEU A 144 10.36 11.31 4.24
CA LEU A 144 9.87 11.55 5.61
C LEU A 144 10.76 10.85 6.66
N PRO A 145 12.04 11.23 6.79
CA PRO A 145 12.99 10.52 7.66
C PRO A 145 12.69 10.64 9.17
N LYS A 146 11.81 11.57 9.55
CA LYS A 146 11.37 11.79 10.94
C LYS A 146 10.03 11.11 11.26
N ALA A 147 9.41 10.45 10.28
CA ALA A 147 8.18 9.68 10.45
C ALA A 147 8.50 8.17 10.46
N THR A 148 7.63 7.38 11.08
CA THR A 148 7.70 5.91 10.96
C THR A 148 6.87 5.47 9.77
N ILE A 149 7.51 4.98 8.70
CA ILE A 149 6.80 4.38 7.57
C ILE A 149 6.54 2.90 7.90
N ALA A 150 5.31 2.59 8.26
CA ALA A 150 4.87 1.24 8.61
C ALA A 150 4.60 0.38 7.37
N LYS A 151 4.31 -0.91 7.60
CA LYS A 151 3.83 -1.81 6.55
C LYS A 151 2.53 -1.25 5.96
N GLY A 152 2.50 -1.06 4.65
CA GLY A 152 1.34 -0.55 3.94
C GLY A 152 0.50 -1.63 3.26
N TYR A 153 -0.52 -1.17 2.52
CA TYR A 153 -1.42 -2.00 1.74
C TYR A 153 -1.48 -1.57 0.27
N GLY A 154 -1.20 -2.48 -0.66
CA GLY A 154 -1.30 -2.21 -2.09
C GLY A 154 -2.37 -3.08 -2.73
N VAL A 155 -3.21 -2.50 -3.60
CA VAL A 155 -4.18 -3.25 -4.39
C VAL A 155 -4.14 -2.85 -5.86
N ARG A 156 -4.21 -3.82 -6.75
CA ARG A 156 -4.34 -3.52 -8.18
C ARG A 156 -5.70 -2.90 -8.47
N THR A 157 -5.76 -1.95 -9.39
CA THR A 157 -7.03 -1.33 -9.84
C THR A 157 -8.05 -2.38 -10.30
N ALA A 158 -7.57 -3.41 -11.01
CA ALA A 158 -8.40 -4.54 -11.46
C ALA A 158 -8.96 -5.41 -10.32
N ARG A 159 -8.42 -5.29 -9.10
CA ARG A 159 -8.79 -6.06 -7.90
C ARG A 159 -9.39 -5.18 -6.80
N VAL A 160 -9.83 -3.95 -7.10
CA VAL A 160 -10.34 -3.03 -6.08
C VAL A 160 -11.52 -3.61 -5.28
N ASN A 161 -12.31 -4.51 -5.89
CA ASN A 161 -13.42 -5.20 -5.22
C ASN A 161 -12.96 -6.16 -4.11
N ALA A 162 -11.70 -6.65 -4.16
CA ALA A 162 -11.13 -7.46 -3.09
C ALA A 162 -10.73 -6.62 -1.86
N ALA A 163 -10.65 -5.29 -2.00
CA ALA A 163 -10.03 -4.43 -0.99
C ALA A 163 -10.72 -4.48 0.37
N ALA A 164 -12.04 -4.62 0.44
CA ALA A 164 -12.75 -4.69 1.72
C ALA A 164 -12.27 -5.88 2.58
N LYS A 165 -12.13 -7.06 1.97
CA LYS A 165 -11.69 -8.27 2.65
C LYS A 165 -10.20 -8.23 2.97
N GLU A 166 -9.38 -7.80 2.01
CA GLU A 166 -7.94 -7.71 2.20
C GLU A 166 -7.57 -6.67 3.27
N LEU A 167 -8.27 -5.53 3.30
CA LEU A 167 -8.13 -4.52 4.35
C LEU A 167 -8.55 -5.05 5.72
N ASP A 168 -9.67 -5.79 5.84
CA ASP A 168 -10.08 -6.35 7.13
C ASP A 168 -9.00 -7.26 7.72
N ARG A 169 -8.40 -8.12 6.89
CA ARG A 169 -7.25 -8.94 7.27
C ARG A 169 -6.04 -8.05 7.64
N PHE A 170 -5.64 -7.14 6.76
CA PHE A 170 -4.49 -6.26 6.97
C PHE A 170 -4.60 -5.46 8.29
N LEU A 171 -5.75 -4.87 8.56
CA LEU A 171 -5.96 -4.06 9.76
C LEU A 171 -5.90 -4.90 11.03
N LYS A 172 -6.40 -6.15 11.02
CA LYS A 172 -6.30 -7.07 12.17
C LYS A 172 -4.88 -7.57 12.40
N GLU A 173 -4.18 -7.98 11.33
CA GLU A 173 -2.79 -8.48 11.41
C GLU A 173 -1.82 -7.44 11.95
N ASN A 174 -2.06 -6.16 11.67
CA ASN A 174 -1.18 -5.06 12.07
C ASN A 174 -1.71 -4.28 13.28
N GLY A 175 -2.75 -4.80 13.96
CA GLY A 175 -3.24 -4.23 15.23
C GLY A 175 -4.02 -2.91 15.11
N TYR A 176 -4.43 -2.51 13.92
CA TYR A 176 -5.24 -1.30 13.69
C TYR A 176 -6.73 -1.53 13.96
N LYS A 177 -7.19 -2.78 13.86
CA LYS A 177 -8.58 -3.20 14.10
C LYS A 177 -8.62 -4.39 15.05
N LYS A 178 -9.56 -4.38 16.00
CA LYS A 178 -9.76 -5.52 16.92
C LYS A 178 -10.14 -6.79 16.15
N GLY A 179 -9.68 -7.92 16.68
CA GLY A 179 -9.92 -9.25 16.14
C GLY A 179 -8.61 -9.94 15.78
N SER A 180 -8.70 -11.23 15.50
CA SER A 180 -7.59 -12.04 15.01
C SER A 180 -7.96 -12.65 13.67
N VAL A 181 -6.95 -12.89 12.85
CA VAL A 181 -7.07 -13.72 11.66
C VAL A 181 -6.10 -14.88 11.78
N GLU A 182 -6.46 -16.00 11.17
CA GLU A 182 -5.54 -17.10 11.04
C GLU A 182 -4.29 -16.64 10.27
N LYS A 183 -3.12 -16.90 10.86
CA LYS A 183 -1.84 -16.63 10.22
C LYS A 183 -1.76 -17.50 8.95
N LEU A 184 -1.53 -16.86 7.81
CA LEU A 184 -1.33 -17.61 6.58
C LEU A 184 -0.05 -18.45 6.69
N PRO A 185 -0.07 -19.70 6.20
CA PRO A 185 1.14 -20.52 6.18
C PRO A 185 2.20 -19.88 5.26
N ASP A 186 3.46 -20.21 5.53
CA ASP A 186 4.55 -19.81 4.66
C ASP A 186 4.40 -20.46 3.28
N TYR A 187 4.95 -19.80 2.25
CA TYR A 187 5.02 -20.42 0.92
C TYR A 187 5.92 -21.64 0.96
N SER A 188 5.54 -22.69 0.24
CA SER A 188 6.37 -23.86 0.00
C SER A 188 7.70 -23.48 -0.65
N ALA A 189 8.68 -24.37 -0.57
CA ALA A 189 9.90 -24.28 -1.36
C ALA A 189 9.58 -24.09 -2.84
N GLN A 190 10.42 -23.31 -3.53
CA GLN A 190 10.30 -23.08 -4.96
C GLN A 190 10.55 -24.39 -5.73
N GLN A 191 9.66 -24.73 -6.65
CA GLN A 191 9.76 -25.90 -7.53
C GLN A 191 9.61 -25.46 -8.99
N PRO A 192 10.18 -26.19 -9.97
CA PRO A 192 9.96 -25.91 -11.39
C PRO A 192 8.46 -25.81 -11.72
N VAL A 193 8.10 -24.82 -12.53
CA VAL A 193 6.70 -24.58 -12.93
C VAL A 193 6.21 -25.69 -13.86
N THR A 194 5.08 -26.29 -13.52
CA THR A 194 4.32 -27.25 -14.34
C THR A 194 3.45 -26.53 -15.37
N ASP A 195 2.94 -27.27 -16.36
CA ASP A 195 2.05 -26.70 -17.39
C ASP A 195 0.75 -26.14 -16.81
N ALA A 196 0.17 -26.79 -15.79
CA ALA A 196 -1.03 -26.31 -15.12
C ALA A 196 -0.79 -24.98 -14.39
N GLU A 197 0.36 -24.82 -13.73
CA GLU A 197 0.73 -23.58 -13.05
C GLU A 197 1.08 -22.46 -14.04
N ARG A 198 1.65 -22.81 -15.20
CA ARG A 198 1.86 -21.87 -16.29
C ARG A 198 0.52 -21.35 -16.81
N GLN A 199 -0.47 -22.21 -17.00
CA GLN A 199 -1.83 -21.78 -17.37
C GLN A 199 -2.47 -20.85 -16.32
N ILE A 200 -2.29 -21.13 -15.03
CA ILE A 200 -2.74 -20.25 -13.95
C ILE A 200 -2.06 -18.87 -14.05
N PHE A 201 -0.74 -18.86 -14.24
CA PHE A 201 0.04 -17.63 -14.39
C PHE A 201 -0.44 -16.83 -15.60
N ASP A 202 -0.56 -17.46 -16.77
CA ASP A 202 -0.98 -16.81 -18.01
C ASP A 202 -2.40 -16.26 -17.89
N ALA A 203 -3.33 -17.02 -17.30
CA ALA A 203 -4.70 -16.57 -17.05
C ALA A 203 -4.72 -15.33 -16.14
N ALA A 204 -3.97 -15.35 -15.04
CA ALA A 204 -3.90 -14.26 -14.08
C ALA A 204 -3.28 -12.98 -14.67
N CYS A 205 -2.27 -13.14 -15.52
CA CYS A 205 -1.45 -12.06 -16.04
C CYS A 205 -1.89 -11.53 -17.41
N SER A 206 -2.80 -12.22 -18.09
CA SER A 206 -3.24 -11.92 -19.47
C SER A 206 -3.68 -10.48 -19.72
N SER A 207 -4.27 -9.81 -18.72
CA SER A 207 -4.74 -8.41 -18.82
C SER A 207 -3.68 -7.37 -18.46
N TYR A 208 -2.49 -7.79 -18.04
CA TYR A 208 -1.42 -6.88 -17.61
C TYR A 208 -0.64 -6.35 -18.81
N GLN A 209 -0.54 -5.03 -18.91
CA GLN A 209 -0.03 -4.36 -20.11
C GLN A 209 1.50 -4.39 -20.26
N PHE A 210 2.24 -4.82 -19.24
CA PHE A 210 3.70 -4.86 -19.28
C PHE A 210 4.19 -6.32 -19.29
N PRO A 211 5.21 -6.66 -20.10
CA PRO A 211 5.76 -8.01 -20.08
C PRO A 211 6.24 -8.40 -18.69
N LEU A 212 5.75 -9.52 -18.16
CA LEU A 212 6.20 -10.06 -16.87
C LEU A 212 7.35 -11.06 -17.01
N GLY A 213 7.55 -11.62 -18.21
CA GLY A 213 8.55 -12.67 -18.45
C GLY A 213 7.96 -14.08 -18.37
N THR A 214 8.83 -15.09 -18.26
CA THR A 214 8.43 -16.50 -18.24
C THR A 214 8.60 -17.09 -16.84
N PRO A 215 7.54 -17.68 -16.23
CA PRO A 215 7.63 -18.24 -14.89
C PRO A 215 8.55 -19.47 -14.89
N GLN A 216 9.53 -19.48 -13.98
CA GLN A 216 10.56 -20.52 -13.86
C GLN A 216 10.26 -21.47 -12.71
N THR A 217 10.06 -20.90 -11.52
CA THR A 217 9.73 -21.67 -10.31
C THR A 217 8.51 -21.09 -9.61
N VAL A 218 7.85 -21.90 -8.80
CA VAL A 218 6.70 -21.50 -8.00
C VAL A 218 6.75 -22.11 -6.61
N GLY A 219 6.41 -21.30 -5.62
CA GLY A 219 6.05 -21.74 -4.28
C GLY A 219 4.58 -21.45 -4.03
N LYS A 220 3.91 -22.22 -3.18
CA LYS A 220 2.48 -22.11 -2.95
C LYS A 220 2.16 -22.07 -1.47
N ARG A 221 1.04 -21.47 -1.10
CA ARG A 221 0.42 -21.64 0.22
C ARG A 221 -1.07 -21.81 0.08
N GLN A 222 -1.67 -22.62 0.94
CA GLN A 222 -3.12 -22.70 1.06
C GLN A 222 -3.63 -21.61 1.98
N THR A 223 -4.72 -20.97 1.58
CA THR A 223 -5.44 -19.98 2.37
C THR A 223 -6.85 -20.49 2.66
N PRO A 224 -7.56 -19.90 3.63
CA PRO A 224 -8.98 -20.22 3.85
C PRO A 224 -9.85 -20.04 2.60
N ASP A 225 -9.40 -19.20 1.66
CA ASP A 225 -10.15 -18.73 0.51
C ASP A 225 -9.71 -19.34 -0.82
N GLY A 226 -8.61 -20.11 -0.84
CA GLY A 226 -8.04 -20.67 -2.06
C GLY A 226 -6.55 -20.93 -1.94
N THR A 227 -5.80 -20.68 -3.02
CA THR A 227 -4.36 -20.92 -3.09
C THR A 227 -3.65 -19.66 -3.56
N ASP A 228 -2.59 -19.27 -2.84
CA ASP A 228 -1.68 -18.23 -3.31
C ASP A 228 -0.43 -18.89 -3.92
N TYR A 229 0.04 -18.29 -5.00
CA TYR A 229 1.22 -18.68 -5.75
C TYR A 229 2.25 -17.55 -5.72
N LYS A 230 3.51 -17.91 -5.54
CA LYS A 230 4.68 -17.04 -5.58
C LYS A 230 5.59 -17.55 -6.69
N PHE A 231 5.43 -16.98 -7.87
CA PHE A 231 6.22 -17.30 -9.05
C PHE A 231 7.51 -16.50 -9.07
N THR A 232 8.63 -17.18 -9.34
CA THR A 232 9.89 -16.55 -9.74
C THR A 232 9.92 -16.51 -11.25
N VAL A 233 10.06 -15.31 -11.81
CA VAL A 233 9.90 -15.06 -13.24
C VAL A 233 11.16 -14.44 -13.79
N ALA A 234 11.66 -15.00 -14.89
CA ALA A 234 12.77 -14.44 -15.63
C ALA A 234 12.25 -13.45 -16.66
N SER A 235 12.76 -12.22 -16.64
CA SER A 235 12.44 -11.17 -17.60
C SER A 235 13.71 -10.55 -18.17
N ARG A 236 13.62 -10.02 -19.39
CA ARG A 236 14.68 -9.14 -19.94
C ARG A 236 14.42 -7.71 -19.53
N GLY A 237 15.47 -6.95 -19.21
CA GLY A 237 15.34 -5.53 -18.93
C GLY A 237 14.74 -4.77 -20.12
N MET A 238 13.97 -3.70 -19.83
CA MET A 238 13.23 -2.90 -20.82
C MET A 238 14.08 -2.28 -21.96
N ASN A 239 15.42 -2.33 -21.86
CA ASN A 239 16.37 -1.77 -22.83
C ASN A 239 17.46 -2.77 -23.28
N GLY A 240 17.17 -4.08 -23.30
CA GLY A 240 18.16 -5.10 -23.69
C GLY A 240 19.25 -5.35 -22.63
N GLY A 241 19.01 -4.92 -21.39
CA GLY A 241 19.83 -5.29 -20.24
C GLY A 241 19.73 -6.79 -19.92
N GLY A 242 20.69 -7.28 -19.12
CA GLY A 242 20.79 -8.68 -18.71
C GLY A 242 19.52 -9.23 -18.06
N GLU A 243 19.49 -10.55 -17.89
CA GLU A 243 18.35 -11.26 -17.30
C GLU A 243 18.11 -10.77 -15.87
N THR A 244 16.87 -10.34 -15.61
CA THR A 244 16.42 -9.90 -14.28
C THR A 244 15.38 -10.86 -13.77
N THR A 245 15.36 -11.09 -12.45
CA THR A 245 14.35 -11.92 -11.80
C THR A 245 13.32 -11.04 -11.11
N SER A 246 12.04 -11.37 -11.26
CA SER A 246 10.93 -10.75 -10.52
C SER A 246 10.14 -11.83 -9.79
N ILE A 247 9.49 -11.45 -8.69
CA ILE A 247 8.51 -12.28 -8.01
C ILE A 247 7.11 -11.80 -8.37
N ILE A 248 6.28 -12.71 -8.87
CA ILE A 248 4.89 -12.46 -9.22
C ILE A 248 3.99 -13.26 -8.28
N TYR A 249 3.08 -12.55 -7.62
CA TYR A 249 2.08 -13.14 -6.75
C TYR A 249 0.76 -13.28 -7.50
N VAL A 250 0.18 -14.47 -7.44
CA VAL A 250 -1.12 -14.81 -8.01
C VAL A 250 -1.96 -15.46 -6.93
N THR A 251 -3.25 -15.14 -6.86
CA THR A 251 -4.19 -15.85 -5.99
C THR A 251 -5.27 -16.52 -6.84
N VAL A 252 -5.71 -17.69 -6.42
CA VAL A 252 -6.81 -18.44 -7.04
C VAL A 252 -7.79 -18.77 -5.92
N GLY A 253 -8.95 -18.12 -5.92
CA GLY A 253 -10.03 -18.41 -4.97
C GLY A 253 -10.70 -19.75 -5.29
N LYS A 254 -11.39 -20.34 -4.31
CA LYS A 254 -12.07 -21.65 -4.42
C LYS A 254 -12.93 -21.81 -5.69
N ASP A 255 -13.58 -20.73 -6.13
CA ASP A 255 -14.45 -20.72 -7.33
C ASP A 255 -14.22 -19.45 -8.17
N THR A 256 -13.01 -18.89 -8.15
CA THR A 256 -12.70 -17.66 -8.88
C THR A 256 -11.59 -17.88 -9.90
N LYS A 257 -11.54 -17.00 -10.90
CA LYS A 257 -10.42 -16.98 -11.84
C LYS A 257 -9.12 -16.60 -11.11
N PRO A 258 -7.96 -17.05 -11.61
CA PRO A 258 -6.67 -16.57 -11.13
C PRO A 258 -6.55 -15.05 -11.25
N GLU A 259 -6.03 -14.40 -10.21
CA GLU A 259 -5.82 -12.97 -10.18
C GLU A 259 -4.35 -12.64 -9.91
N PHE A 260 -3.73 -11.84 -10.76
CA PHE A 260 -2.43 -11.24 -10.50
C PHE A 260 -2.56 -10.16 -9.43
N THR A 261 -1.83 -10.31 -8.32
CA THR A 261 -1.96 -9.45 -7.13
C THR A 261 -0.82 -8.43 -7.01
N GLU A 262 0.43 -8.87 -7.12
CA GLU A 262 1.61 -8.04 -6.88
C GLU A 262 2.81 -8.51 -7.71
N VAL A 263 3.60 -7.55 -8.21
CA VAL A 263 4.95 -7.78 -8.75
C VAL A 263 5.98 -7.13 -7.85
N VAL A 264 7.03 -7.89 -7.53
CA VAL A 264 8.22 -7.40 -6.83
C VAL A 264 9.41 -7.58 -7.78
N ARG A 265 10.07 -6.47 -8.10
CA ARG A 265 11.24 -6.41 -8.99
C ARG A 265 12.50 -6.11 -8.19
#